data_AF-A0A6C1QWV4-F1
#
_entry.id   AF-A0A6C1QWV4-F1
#
_cell.length_a   1.000
_cell.length_b   1.000
_cell.length_c   1.000
_cell.angle_alpha   90.00
_cell.angle_beta   90.00
_cell.angle_gamma   90.00
#
_symmetry.space_group_name_H-M   'P 1'
#
loop_
_entity.id
_entity.type
_entity.pdbx_description
1 polymer ?
#
loop_
_entity_poly.entity_id
_entity_poly.type
_entity_poly.pdbx_seq_one_letter_code
_entity_poly.pdbx_strand_id
1 'polypeptide(L)'
;MQRLWLEPEVKPYSPHPRSLTLTTDRHTSYPLAIADEPMLAAPAREGLFTHRQVDSRAPRTFDNPMFSVNYFDREIRKDISAHVRESVQYARRANNAMDRMWLYGVWHNCFKPRRINGGDSRTHAEFAGVPTEQLHRVRARLYRRRYFLSRMSLSLSQWRTWVRGWATPEVTRAVVVPAYVMA
;
A
#
# COMPACT_ATOMS: atom_id res chain seq x y z
N MET A 1 -12.81 -28.73 2.95
CA MET A 1 -11.81 -28.33 1.93
C MET A 1 -12.55 -27.56 0.84
N GLN A 2 -12.71 -26.24 1.01
CA GLN A 2 -13.24 -25.31 0.00
C GLN A 2 -12.61 -23.95 0.31
N ARG A 3 -11.72 -23.49 -0.59
CA ARG A 3 -11.11 -22.16 -0.56
C ARG A 3 -12.16 -21.16 -1.02
N LEU A 4 -12.91 -20.57 -0.10
CA LEU A 4 -13.69 -19.36 -0.38
C LEU A 4 -12.76 -18.16 -0.26
N TRP A 5 -11.95 -17.93 -1.30
CA TRP A 5 -11.40 -16.61 -1.55
C TRP A 5 -12.55 -15.76 -2.09
N LEU A 6 -13.33 -15.17 -1.19
CA LEU A 6 -14.21 -14.07 -1.55
C LEU A 6 -13.28 -12.90 -1.87
N GLU A 7 -12.83 -12.82 -3.12
CA GLU A 7 -12.29 -11.57 -3.68
C GLU A 7 -13.42 -10.54 -3.52
N PRO A 8 -13.28 -9.52 -2.67
CA PRO A 8 -14.31 -8.50 -2.53
C PRO A 8 -14.55 -7.87 -3.91
N GLU A 9 -15.82 -7.69 -4.24
CA GLU A 9 -16.26 -6.98 -5.43
C GLU A 9 -15.63 -5.58 -5.40
N VAL A 10 -14.58 -5.38 -6.20
CA VAL A 10 -13.85 -4.12 -6.26
C VAL A 10 -14.78 -3.11 -6.90
N LYS A 11 -15.39 -2.22 -6.09
CA LYS A 11 -16.14 -1.09 -6.63
C LYS A 11 -15.21 -0.29 -7.56
N PRO A 12 -15.56 -0.10 -8.84
CA PRO A 12 -14.69 0.58 -9.78
C PRO A 12 -14.43 2.00 -9.28
N TYR A 13 -13.15 2.36 -9.19
CA TYR A 13 -12.72 3.73 -8.96
C TYR A 13 -13.23 4.62 -10.13
N SER A 14 -13.41 5.91 -9.85
CA SER A 14 -13.76 7.01 -10.78
C SER A 14 -13.13 6.89 -12.18
N PRO A 15 -13.71 7.53 -13.23
CA PRO A 15 -13.61 7.15 -14.63
C PRO A 15 -12.17 6.82 -15.03
N HIS A 16 -11.99 5.61 -15.56
CA HIS A 16 -10.69 5.08 -15.90
C HIS A 16 -9.89 6.12 -16.69
N PRO A 17 -8.61 6.39 -16.32
CA PRO A 17 -7.77 7.22 -17.15
C PRO A 17 -7.75 6.62 -18.55
N ARG A 18 -7.86 7.47 -19.59
CA ARG A 18 -7.85 7.03 -21.00
C ARG A 18 -6.60 6.18 -21.33
N SER A 19 -5.55 6.23 -20.51
CA SER A 19 -4.45 5.28 -20.53
C SER A 19 -3.83 5.08 -19.14
N LEU A 20 -3.30 3.88 -18.87
CA LEU A 20 -2.66 3.47 -17.63
C LEU A 20 -1.18 3.15 -17.89
N THR A 21 -0.27 3.80 -17.18
CA THR A 21 1.15 3.44 -17.21
C THR A 21 1.56 2.78 -15.89
N LEU A 22 2.00 1.52 -15.95
CA LEU A 22 2.61 0.83 -14.83
C LEU A 22 4.13 0.97 -14.94
N THR A 23 4.76 1.55 -13.91
CA THR A 23 6.23 1.63 -13.84
C THR A 23 6.75 0.60 -12.84
N THR A 24 7.69 -0.24 -13.26
CA THR A 24 8.38 -1.21 -12.38
C THR A 24 9.89 -1.12 -12.56
N ASP A 25 10.65 -1.85 -11.74
CA ASP A 25 12.03 -2.15 -12.10
C ASP A 25 12.10 -3.24 -13.20
N ARG A 26 13.32 -3.71 -13.48
CA ARG A 26 13.58 -4.78 -14.47
C ARG A 26 13.50 -6.19 -13.89
N HIS A 27 12.88 -6.40 -12.73
CA HIS A 27 12.74 -7.74 -12.17
C HIS A 27 11.94 -8.64 -13.14
N THR A 28 12.45 -9.84 -13.39
CA THR A 28 11.97 -10.75 -14.44
C THR A 28 10.57 -11.29 -14.20
N SER A 29 10.09 -11.26 -12.95
CA SER A 29 8.73 -11.68 -12.62
C SER A 29 7.65 -10.72 -13.11
N TYR A 30 7.95 -9.42 -13.29
CA TYR A 30 6.93 -8.44 -13.62
C TYR A 30 6.37 -8.63 -15.04
N PRO A 31 7.19 -8.76 -16.10
CA PRO A 31 6.67 -8.99 -17.44
C PRO A 31 5.79 -10.24 -17.53
N LEU A 32 6.18 -11.33 -16.86
CA LEU A 32 5.40 -12.57 -16.82
C LEU A 32 4.05 -12.37 -16.14
N ALA A 33 4.05 -11.81 -14.93
CA ALA A 33 2.82 -11.57 -14.19
C ALA A 33 1.86 -10.60 -14.91
N ILE A 34 2.40 -9.61 -15.64
CA ILE A 34 1.60 -8.67 -16.42
C ILE A 34 1.01 -9.35 -17.66
N ALA A 35 1.78 -10.22 -18.33
CA ALA A 35 1.30 -10.97 -19.49
C ALA A 35 0.21 -11.98 -19.12
N ASP A 36 0.30 -12.57 -17.92
CA ASP A 36 -0.67 -13.53 -17.41
C ASP A 36 -1.97 -12.88 -16.91
N GLU A 37 -2.06 -11.54 -16.81
CA GLU A 37 -3.22 -10.82 -16.28
C GLU A 37 -4.26 -10.52 -17.38
N PRO A 38 -5.41 -11.24 -17.42
CA PRO A 38 -6.37 -11.10 -18.52
C PRO A 38 -7.01 -9.71 -18.58
N MET A 39 -7.12 -9.03 -17.44
CA MET A 39 -7.70 -7.67 -17.37
C MET A 39 -6.85 -6.62 -18.09
N LEU A 40 -5.56 -6.89 -18.33
CA LEU A 40 -4.66 -5.96 -19.01
C LEU A 40 -4.54 -6.23 -20.52
N ALA A 41 -5.01 -7.39 -20.99
CA ALA A 41 -4.83 -7.82 -22.39
C ALA A 41 -5.55 -6.92 -23.41
N ALA A 42 -6.80 -6.54 -23.15
CA ALA A 42 -7.55 -5.63 -24.04
C ALA A 42 -7.01 -4.19 -23.99
N PRO A 43 -6.81 -3.57 -22.80
CA PRO A 43 -6.19 -2.25 -22.70
C PRO A 43 -4.80 -2.17 -23.36
N ALA A 44 -3.98 -3.22 -23.26
CA ALA A 44 -2.67 -3.26 -23.90
C ALA A 44 -2.77 -3.24 -25.44
N ARG A 45 -3.70 -4.01 -26.02
CA ARG A 45 -3.96 -4.04 -27.47
C ARG A 45 -4.48 -2.70 -27.99
N GLU A 46 -5.25 -1.99 -27.19
CA GLU A 46 -5.83 -0.68 -27.54
C GLU A 46 -4.87 0.49 -27.27
N GLY A 47 -3.64 0.22 -26.80
CA GLY A 47 -2.68 1.26 -26.43
C GLY A 47 -3.06 2.06 -25.17
N LEU A 48 -4.06 1.57 -24.42
CA LEU A 48 -4.54 2.16 -23.16
C LEU A 48 -3.75 1.64 -21.96
N PHE A 49 -2.83 0.67 -22.13
CA PHE A 49 -1.93 0.21 -21.08
C PHE A 49 -0.48 0.22 -21.56
N THR A 50 0.43 0.73 -20.73
CA THR A 50 1.88 0.74 -21.00
C THR A 50 2.65 0.27 -19.78
N HIS A 51 3.54 -0.70 -19.97
CA HIS A 51 4.49 -1.13 -18.95
C HIS A 51 5.85 -0.46 -19.20
N ARG A 52 6.26 0.41 -18.28
CA ARG A 52 7.57 1.08 -18.30
C ARG A 52 8.50 0.40 -17.29
N GLN A 53 9.65 -0.04 -17.74
CA GLN A 53 10.68 -0.60 -16.85
C GLN A 53 11.81 0.40 -16.61
N VAL A 54 12.25 0.51 -15.37
CA VAL A 54 13.39 1.34 -14.95
C VAL A 54 14.51 0.43 -14.46
N ASP A 55 15.75 0.70 -14.86
CA ASP A 55 16.88 -0.09 -14.35
C ASP A 55 17.05 0.12 -12.85
N SER A 56 17.24 -0.96 -12.09
CA SER A 56 17.42 -0.89 -10.63
C SER A 56 18.73 -0.20 -10.23
N ARG A 57 19.69 -0.10 -11.16
CA ARG A 57 20.94 0.66 -11.00
C ARG A 57 20.79 2.15 -11.31
N ALA A 58 19.64 2.57 -11.85
CA ALA A 58 19.41 3.99 -12.14
C ALA A 58 19.53 4.83 -10.85
N PRO A 59 20.09 6.04 -10.92
CA PRO A 59 20.23 6.92 -9.75
C PRO A 59 18.88 7.10 -9.03
N ARG A 60 18.88 6.97 -7.70
CA ARG A 60 17.69 7.18 -6.85
C ARG A 60 17.49 8.67 -6.54
N THR A 61 17.31 9.47 -7.58
CA THR A 61 17.04 10.91 -7.51
C THR A 61 15.54 11.19 -7.58
N PHE A 62 15.15 12.47 -7.41
CA PHE A 62 13.75 12.91 -7.57
C PHE A 62 13.22 12.72 -9.00
N ASP A 63 14.10 12.75 -10.00
CA ASP A 63 13.74 12.57 -11.41
C ASP A 63 13.53 11.10 -11.79
N ASN A 64 13.88 10.18 -10.89
CA ASN A 64 13.64 8.77 -11.11
C ASN A 64 12.12 8.51 -11.14
N PRO A 65 11.56 7.89 -12.20
CA PRO A 65 10.13 7.57 -12.26
C PRO A 65 9.63 6.69 -11.09
N MET A 66 10.53 5.93 -10.47
CA MET A 66 10.28 5.10 -9.29
C MET A 66 10.54 5.83 -7.97
N PHE A 67 10.76 7.15 -7.99
CA PHE A 67 11.14 7.94 -6.81
C PHE A 67 10.17 7.73 -5.65
N SER A 68 8.86 7.78 -5.88
CA SER A 68 7.85 7.62 -4.83
C SER A 68 7.98 6.29 -4.08
N VAL A 69 8.15 5.19 -4.82
CA VAL A 69 8.30 3.84 -4.27
C VAL A 69 9.66 3.69 -3.58
N ASN A 70 10.75 4.13 -4.21
CA ASN A 70 12.09 4.09 -3.65
C ASN A 70 12.21 4.91 -2.37
N TYR A 71 11.58 6.09 -2.35
CA TYR A 71 11.52 6.96 -1.18
C TYR A 71 10.79 6.26 -0.03
N PHE A 72 9.59 5.75 -0.30
CA PHE A 72 8.77 5.14 0.74
C PHE A 72 9.38 3.84 1.29
N ASP A 73 9.95 2.98 0.43
CA ASP A 73 10.69 1.78 0.86
C ASP A 73 11.87 2.15 1.77
N ARG A 74 12.64 3.19 1.42
CA ARG A 74 13.73 3.68 2.27
C ARG A 74 13.21 4.15 3.63
N GLU A 75 12.13 4.92 3.67
CA GLU A 75 11.57 5.41 4.94
C GLU A 75 11.02 4.27 5.79
N ILE A 76 10.41 3.25 5.20
CA ILE A 76 9.99 2.03 5.90
C ILE A 76 11.18 1.31 6.52
N ARG A 77 12.25 1.06 5.76
CA ARG A 77 13.44 0.35 6.26
C ARG A 77 14.18 1.13 7.34
N LYS A 78 14.02 2.46 7.36
CA LYS A 78 14.59 3.32 8.38
C LYS A 78 13.76 3.31 9.67
N ASP A 79 12.44 3.45 9.54
CA ASP A 79 11.57 3.72 10.69
C ASP A 79 10.92 2.47 11.28
N ILE A 80 10.77 1.38 10.51
CA ILE A 80 10.12 0.15 10.95
C ILE A 80 11.18 -0.92 11.22
N SER A 81 11.39 -1.24 12.50
CA SER A 81 12.40 -2.20 12.95
C SER A 81 12.34 -3.55 12.21
N ALA A 82 11.13 -4.04 11.94
CA ALA A 82 10.89 -5.30 11.23
C ALA A 82 11.35 -5.32 9.76
N HIS A 83 11.87 -4.21 9.24
CA HIS A 83 12.41 -4.07 7.89
C HIS A 83 13.89 -3.61 7.88
N VAL A 84 14.53 -3.49 9.05
CA VAL A 84 15.93 -3.03 9.16
C VAL A 84 16.92 -4.17 8.90
N ARG A 85 16.68 -5.35 9.49
CA ARG A 85 17.56 -6.53 9.35
C ARG A 85 16.76 -7.79 9.13
N GLU A 86 16.91 -8.36 7.94
CA GLU A 86 16.18 -9.54 7.48
C GLU A 86 16.32 -10.75 8.44
N SER A 87 17.51 -11.00 8.97
CA SER A 87 17.78 -12.20 9.78
C SER A 87 17.29 -12.14 11.22
N VAL A 88 17.15 -10.95 11.81
CA VAL A 88 16.92 -10.78 13.26
C VAL A 88 15.71 -9.93 13.60
N GLN A 89 15.25 -9.10 12.68
CA GLN A 89 14.14 -8.18 12.89
C GLN A 89 13.15 -8.34 11.75
N TYR A 90 12.32 -9.36 11.85
CA TYR A 90 11.21 -9.62 10.94
C TYR A 90 9.90 -9.79 11.71
N ALA A 91 8.79 -9.51 11.03
CA ALA A 91 7.48 -9.78 11.59
C ALA A 91 7.19 -11.28 11.52
N ARG A 92 6.97 -11.93 12.66
CA ARG A 92 6.61 -13.36 12.73
C ARG A 92 5.31 -13.74 12.00
N ARG A 93 4.46 -12.75 11.68
CA ARG A 93 3.20 -12.93 10.96
C ARG A 93 3.04 -11.82 9.93
N ALA A 94 2.72 -12.20 8.69
CA ALA A 94 2.52 -11.27 7.59
C ALA A 94 1.43 -10.23 7.92
N ASN A 95 0.32 -10.68 8.52
CA ASN A 95 -0.76 -9.78 8.97
C ASN A 95 -0.28 -8.65 9.89
N ASN A 96 0.60 -8.96 10.86
CA ASN A 96 1.14 -7.93 11.76
C ASN A 96 2.07 -6.95 11.02
N ALA A 97 2.80 -7.42 10.00
CA ALA A 97 3.61 -6.56 9.16
C ALA A 97 2.72 -5.60 8.37
N MET A 98 1.67 -6.13 7.74
CA MET A 98 0.75 -5.35 6.92
C MET A 98 -0.06 -4.35 7.74
N ASP A 99 -0.52 -4.71 8.94
CA ASP A 99 -1.17 -3.78 9.89
C ASP A 99 -0.25 -2.58 10.18
N ARG A 100 1.01 -2.85 10.51
CA ARG A 100 2.01 -1.81 10.78
C ARG A 100 2.32 -0.96 9.56
N MET A 101 2.38 -1.56 8.36
CA MET A 101 2.64 -0.85 7.12
C MET A 101 1.53 0.18 6.83
N TRP A 102 0.26 -0.20 6.99
CA TRP A 102 -0.86 0.72 6.81
C TRP A 102 -0.87 1.84 7.85
N LEU A 103 -0.64 1.52 9.13
CA LEU A 103 -0.53 2.52 10.20
C LEU A 103 0.65 3.46 9.97
N TYR A 104 1.78 2.93 9.53
CA TYR A 104 2.96 3.71 9.18
C TYR A 104 2.67 4.66 8.02
N GLY A 105 1.98 4.21 6.96
CA GLY A 105 1.58 5.08 5.86
C GLY A 105 0.75 6.29 6.32
N VAL A 106 -0.20 6.07 7.23
CA VAL A 106 -0.98 7.16 7.84
C VAL A 106 -0.10 8.06 8.71
N TRP A 107 0.74 7.49 9.57
CA TRP A 107 1.62 8.26 10.44
C TRP A 107 2.64 9.10 9.64
N HIS A 108 3.32 8.49 8.67
CA HIS A 108 4.30 9.12 7.80
C HIS A 108 3.70 10.30 7.03
N ASN A 109 2.52 10.11 6.44
CA ASN A 109 1.89 11.17 5.63
C ASN A 109 1.23 12.26 6.47
N CYS A 110 0.52 11.86 7.54
CA CYS A 110 -0.39 12.75 8.25
C CYS A 110 0.15 13.26 9.57
N PHE A 111 1.21 12.71 10.17
CA PHE A 111 1.67 13.10 11.51
C PHE A 111 3.14 13.51 11.54
N LYS A 112 4.01 12.75 10.85
CA LYS A 112 5.44 13.03 10.81
C LYS A 112 5.70 14.35 10.06
N PRO A 113 6.44 15.31 10.64
CA PRO A 113 6.95 16.45 9.89
C PRO A 113 7.85 15.96 8.76
N ARG A 114 7.80 16.63 7.61
CA ARG A 114 8.60 16.25 6.43
C ARG A 114 10.11 16.30 6.72
N ARG A 115 10.55 17.25 7.55
CA ARG A 115 11.94 17.43 7.96
C ARG A 115 12.01 17.50 9.47
N ILE A 116 12.70 16.53 10.09
CA ILE A 116 12.80 16.43 11.55
C ILE A 116 13.68 17.55 12.14
N ASN A 117 14.76 17.91 11.45
CA ASN A 117 15.74 18.90 11.92
C ASN A 117 15.59 20.28 11.25
N GLY A 118 14.40 20.59 10.70
CA GLY A 118 14.15 21.86 9.99
C GLY A 118 13.11 22.72 10.69
N GLY A 119 13.03 23.99 10.31
CA GLY A 119 11.97 24.91 10.78
C GLY A 119 10.60 24.69 10.13
N ASP A 120 10.51 23.82 9.11
CA ASP A 120 9.25 23.51 8.42
C ASP A 120 8.52 22.39 9.15
N SER A 121 7.45 22.75 9.87
CA SER A 121 6.63 21.81 10.65
C SER A 121 5.56 21.09 9.82
N ARG A 122 5.45 21.37 8.53
CA ARG A 122 4.45 20.72 7.67
C ARG A 122 4.70 19.22 7.55
N THR A 123 3.64 18.44 7.54
CA THR A 123 3.72 17.00 7.25
C THR A 123 3.93 16.73 5.77
N HIS A 124 4.22 15.48 5.42
CA HIS A 124 4.39 15.08 4.02
C HIS A 124 3.14 15.37 3.18
N ALA A 125 1.94 15.11 3.74
CA ALA A 125 0.68 15.39 3.06
C ALA A 125 0.44 16.90 2.87
N GLU A 126 0.74 17.73 3.87
CA GLU A 126 0.63 19.20 3.75
C GLU A 126 1.57 19.74 2.67
N PHE A 127 2.81 19.24 2.64
CA PHE A 127 3.77 19.60 1.60
C PHE A 127 3.32 19.15 0.21
N ALA A 128 2.61 18.02 0.10
CA ALA A 128 2.01 17.55 -1.14
C ALA A 128 0.75 18.33 -1.57
N GLY A 129 0.35 19.35 -0.79
CA GLY A 129 -0.79 20.22 -1.11
C GLY A 129 -2.11 19.77 -0.52
N VAL A 130 -2.14 18.76 0.37
CA VAL A 130 -3.37 18.37 1.08
C VAL A 130 -3.74 19.47 2.07
N PRO A 131 -4.97 20.01 2.05
CA PRO A 131 -5.38 21.06 2.97
C PRO A 131 -5.27 20.63 4.43
N THR A 132 -4.71 21.49 5.28
CA THR A 132 -4.52 21.24 6.72
C THR A 132 -5.83 20.86 7.43
N GLU A 133 -6.96 21.49 7.08
CA GLU A 133 -8.27 21.13 7.62
C GLU A 133 -8.70 19.68 7.30
N GLN A 134 -8.38 19.19 6.10
CA GLN A 134 -8.66 17.81 5.73
C GLN A 134 -7.83 16.85 6.59
N LEU A 135 -6.57 17.18 6.84
CA LEU A 135 -5.70 16.36 7.70
C LEU A 135 -6.13 16.40 9.16
N HIS A 136 -6.57 17.55 9.68
CA HIS A 136 -7.17 17.61 11.02
C HIS A 136 -8.38 16.69 11.15
N ARG A 137 -9.26 16.66 10.13
CA ARG A 137 -10.40 15.73 10.11
C ARG A 137 -9.96 14.27 10.07
N VAL A 138 -8.95 13.93 9.27
CA VAL A 138 -8.41 12.55 9.19
C VAL A 138 -7.82 12.14 10.54
N ARG A 139 -6.95 12.97 11.14
CA ARG A 139 -6.34 12.73 12.45
C ARG A 139 -7.39 12.54 13.54
N ALA A 140 -8.40 13.42 13.59
CA ALA A 140 -9.47 13.33 14.58
C ALA A 140 -10.32 12.06 14.41
N ARG A 141 -10.67 11.69 13.17
CA ARG A 141 -11.49 10.50 12.88
C ARG A 141 -10.78 9.21 13.29
N LEU A 142 -9.45 9.13 13.18
CA LEU A 142 -8.68 7.95 13.57
C LEU A 142 -8.93 7.54 15.03
N TYR A 143 -9.07 8.52 15.93
CA TYR A 143 -9.27 8.28 17.35
C TYR A 143 -10.73 8.34 17.80
N ARG A 144 -11.60 9.04 17.06
CA ARG A 144 -13.00 9.31 17.47
C ARG A 144 -14.04 8.44 16.79
N ARG A 145 -13.68 7.74 15.70
CA ARG A 145 -14.64 6.97 14.91
C ARG A 145 -14.25 5.50 14.89
N ARG A 146 -15.21 4.64 15.21
CA ARG A 146 -15.10 3.20 14.94
C ARG A 146 -15.48 2.94 13.48
N TYR A 147 -14.62 2.20 12.80
CA TYR A 147 -14.82 1.78 11.42
C TYR A 147 -15.37 0.36 11.38
N PHE A 148 -16.25 0.10 10.42
CA PHE A 148 -16.93 -1.19 10.19
C PHE A 148 -16.74 -1.58 8.75
N LEU A 149 -16.50 -2.86 8.48
CA LEU A 149 -16.17 -3.35 7.15
C LEU A 149 -17.33 -3.09 6.18
N SER A 150 -18.57 -3.29 6.64
CA SER A 150 -19.80 -3.05 5.87
C SER A 150 -19.99 -1.59 5.43
N ARG A 151 -19.27 -0.64 6.04
CA ARG A 151 -19.41 0.81 5.79
C ARG A 151 -18.21 1.41 5.07
N MET A 152 -17.32 0.58 4.54
CA MET A 152 -16.09 1.02 3.87
C MET A 152 -15.96 0.41 2.48
N SER A 153 -15.43 1.19 1.54
CA SER A 153 -14.88 0.66 0.30
C SER A 153 -13.38 0.47 0.50
N LEU A 154 -12.93 -0.77 0.55
CA LEU A 154 -11.52 -1.12 0.71
C LEU A 154 -10.97 -1.65 -0.61
N SER A 155 -9.72 -1.34 -0.92
CA SER A 155 -8.98 -2.08 -1.95
C SER A 155 -8.78 -3.54 -1.50
N LEU A 156 -8.46 -4.42 -2.44
CA LEU A 156 -8.18 -5.83 -2.13
C LEU A 156 -7.10 -5.99 -1.05
N SER A 157 -6.02 -5.20 -1.11
CA SER A 157 -4.95 -5.25 -0.11
C SER A 157 -5.39 -4.73 1.26
N GLN A 158 -6.21 -3.68 1.29
CA GLN A 158 -6.78 -3.15 2.55
C GLN A 158 -7.75 -4.15 3.18
N TRP A 159 -8.63 -4.75 2.37
CA TRP A 159 -9.56 -5.77 2.82
C TRP A 159 -8.81 -6.99 3.37
N ARG A 160 -7.80 -7.49 2.64
CA ARG A 160 -6.96 -8.62 3.10
C ARG A 160 -6.28 -8.31 4.43
N THR A 161 -5.77 -7.10 4.63
CA THR A 161 -5.22 -6.70 5.94
C THR A 161 -6.30 -6.69 7.02
N TRP A 162 -7.45 -6.06 6.75
CA TRP A 162 -8.56 -5.94 7.70
C TRP A 162 -9.02 -7.29 8.23
N VAL A 163 -9.25 -8.25 7.33
CA VAL A 163 -9.71 -9.61 7.68
C VAL A 163 -8.58 -10.54 8.12
N ARG A 164 -7.34 -10.03 8.19
CA ARG A 164 -6.13 -10.79 8.52
C ARG A 164 -5.90 -11.99 7.58
N GLY A 165 -6.16 -11.78 6.30
CA GLY A 165 -6.10 -12.77 5.22
C GLY A 165 -4.72 -12.98 4.60
N TRP A 166 -3.65 -12.32 5.09
CA TRP A 166 -2.31 -12.54 4.56
C TRP A 166 -1.74 -13.88 5.03
N ALA A 167 -1.35 -14.71 4.07
CA ALA A 167 -0.72 -16.00 4.36
C ALA A 167 0.62 -15.78 5.09
N THR A 168 0.84 -16.54 6.16
CA THR A 168 2.14 -16.65 6.80
C THR A 168 2.61 -18.09 6.59
N PRO A 169 3.82 -18.32 6.05
CA PRO A 169 4.36 -19.67 5.91
C PRO A 169 4.26 -20.44 7.23
N GLU A 170 3.99 -21.75 7.15
CA GLU A 170 3.87 -22.66 8.30
C GLU A 170 2.68 -22.41 9.24
N VAL A 171 1.91 -21.34 9.04
CA VAL A 171 0.69 -21.07 9.81
C VAL A 171 -0.51 -21.72 9.11
N THR A 172 -1.02 -22.80 9.69
CA THR A 172 -2.14 -23.58 9.12
C THR A 172 -3.52 -23.11 9.58
N ARG A 173 -3.59 -22.34 10.67
CA ARG A 173 -4.85 -21.85 11.24
C ARG A 173 -5.02 -20.36 10.97
N ALA A 174 -6.18 -20.00 10.40
CA ALA A 174 -6.57 -18.61 10.22
C ALA A 174 -6.67 -17.89 11.58
N VAL A 175 -6.36 -16.59 11.58
CA VAL A 175 -6.54 -15.76 12.77
C VAL A 175 -8.03 -15.55 13.00
N VAL A 176 -8.53 -15.88 14.20
CA VAL A 176 -9.90 -15.58 14.58
C VAL A 176 -10.02 -14.07 14.81
N VAL A 177 -10.88 -13.41 14.04
CA VAL A 177 -11.22 -12.00 14.23
C VAL A 177 -12.56 -11.89 14.97
N PRO A 178 -12.75 -10.91 15.86
CA PRO A 178 -14.04 -10.70 16.50
C PRO A 178 -15.15 -10.45 15.48
N ALA A 179 -16.37 -10.94 15.75
CA ALA A 179 -17.50 -10.82 14.82
C ALA A 179 -17.79 -9.36 14.40
N TYR A 180 -17.65 -8.40 15.33
CA TYR A 180 -17.88 -6.98 15.03
C TYR A 180 -16.88 -6.38 14.03
N VAL A 181 -15.72 -7.01 13.81
CA VAL A 181 -14.74 -6.58 12.80
C VAL A 181 -15.23 -6.93 11.40
N MET A 182 -16.02 -8.00 11.28
CA MET A 182 -16.60 -8.46 10.02
C MET A 182 -17.97 -7.82 9.71
N ALA A 183 -18.56 -7.14 10.70
CA ALA A 183 -19.87 -6.49 10.62
C ALA A 183 -19.86 -5.14 9.88
#